data_AF-A0A956PGQ8-F1
#
_entry.id   AF-A0A956PGQ8-F1
#
_cell.length_a   1.000
_cell.length_b   1.000
_cell.length_c   1.000
_cell.angle_alpha   90.00
_cell.angle_beta   90.00
_cell.angle_gamma   90.00
#
_symmetry.space_group_name_H-M   'P 1'
#
loop_
_entity.id
_entity.type
_entity.pdbx_description
1 polymer ?
#
loop_
_entity_poly.entity_id
_entity_poly.type
_entity_poly.pdbx_seq_one_letter_code
_entity_poly.pdbx_strand_id
1 'polypeptide(L)'
;MNSSRRQAFTLIEVIICISLLAILIFPIMTMAETIVHAYDKSQRQVALRSNLDRVEAKIKRSLRGNSKYQITADNRGARWANGSTLEWKDGVIRQGQTVLADNVKSFSLYKRDGITFADLSLQDPVMKLAEQKQFMIEEAGYASRI
;
A
#
# COMPACT_ATOMS: atom_id res chain seq x y z
N MET A 1 71.05 14.01 21.19
CA MET A 1 70.90 13.52 19.80
C MET A 1 69.74 12.55 19.74
N ASN A 2 68.52 13.03 19.44
CA ASN A 2 67.37 12.16 19.24
C ASN A 2 67.23 11.88 17.75
N SER A 3 67.73 10.74 17.30
CA SER A 3 67.42 10.21 15.97
C SER A 3 66.00 9.67 15.98
N SER A 4 65.04 10.46 15.47
CA SER A 4 63.72 9.96 15.14
C SER A 4 63.85 8.91 14.03
N ARG A 5 63.89 7.61 14.38
CA ARG A 5 63.74 6.51 13.42
C ARG A 5 62.38 6.65 12.75
N ARG A 6 62.34 7.14 11.51
CA ARG A 6 61.17 7.00 10.65
C ARG A 6 61.06 5.53 10.24
N GLN A 7 60.19 4.77 10.90
CA GLN A 7 59.83 3.42 10.47
C GLN A 7 59.02 3.57 9.17
N ALA A 8 59.55 3.03 8.08
CA ALA A 8 58.80 2.89 6.83
C ALA A 8 57.87 1.67 6.99
N PHE A 9 56.56 1.88 6.84
CA PHE A 9 55.58 0.79 6.81
C PHE A 9 55.86 -0.12 5.62
N THR A 10 55.80 -1.44 5.83
CA THR A 10 55.97 -2.40 4.74
C THR A 10 54.69 -2.47 3.92
N LEU A 11 54.81 -2.59 2.60
CA LEU A 11 53.64 -2.73 1.71
C LEU A 11 52.76 -3.94 2.09
N ILE A 12 53.37 -5.00 2.64
CA ILE A 12 52.69 -6.17 3.17
C ILE A 12 51.79 -5.80 4.35
N GLU A 13 52.28 -5.00 5.30
CA GLU A 13 51.51 -4.56 6.46
C GLU A 13 50.29 -3.72 6.05
N VAL A 14 50.44 -2.85 5.05
CA VAL A 14 49.33 -2.06 4.49
C VAL A 14 48.27 -2.98 3.87
N ILE A 15 48.66 -4.00 3.10
CA ILE A 15 47.73 -4.96 2.48
C ILE A 15 46.98 -5.77 3.55
N ILE A 16 47.67 -6.20 4.61
CA ILE A 16 47.07 -6.94 5.72
C ILE A 16 46.04 -6.05 6.43
N CYS A 17 46.39 -4.79 6.73
CA CYS A 17 45.46 -3.85 7.36
C CYS A 17 44.20 -3.61 6.50
N ILE A 18 44.35 -3.42 5.20
CA ILE A 18 43.20 -3.25 4.29
C ILE A 18 42.33 -4.51 4.25
N SER A 19 42.94 -5.70 4.19
CA SER A 19 42.22 -6.97 4.16
C SER A 19 41.43 -7.21 5.44
N LEU A 20 42.03 -6.93 6.60
CA LEU A 20 41.34 -7.05 7.90
C LEU A 20 40.18 -6.04 8.00
N LEU A 21 40.37 -4.82 7.50
CA LEU A 21 39.33 -3.80 7.49
C LEU A 21 38.16 -4.19 6.56
N ALA A 22 38.44 -4.79 5.40
CA ALA A 22 37.41 -5.29 4.51
C ALA A 22 36.59 -6.43 5.15
N ILE A 23 37.26 -7.38 5.81
CA ILE A 23 36.59 -8.49 6.54
C ILE A 23 35.70 -7.95 7.66
N LEU A 24 36.12 -6.86 8.32
CA LEU A 24 35.34 -6.25 9.40
C LEU A 24 34.14 -5.44 8.90
N ILE A 25 34.28 -4.70 7.80
CA ILE A 25 33.23 -3.82 7.27
C ILE A 25 32.13 -4.60 6.53
N PHE A 26 32.50 -5.66 5.81
CA PHE A 26 31.56 -6.45 5.01
C PHE A 26 30.32 -6.97 5.79
N PRO A 27 30.44 -7.58 6.98
CA PRO A 27 29.27 -8.02 7.75
C PRO A 27 28.42 -6.84 8.24
N ILE A 28 29.02 -5.70 8.53
CA ILE A 28 28.28 -4.50 8.97
C ILE A 28 27.43 -3.94 7.82
N MET A 29 28.00 -3.86 6.61
CA MET A 29 27.30 -3.40 5.42
C MET A 29 26.12 -4.32 5.07
N THR A 30 26.33 -5.64 5.08
CA THR A 30 25.26 -6.62 4.76
C THR A 30 24.13 -6.60 5.79
N MET A 31 24.43 -6.41 7.08
CA MET A 31 23.40 -6.20 8.11
C MET A 31 22.64 -4.89 7.89
N ALA A 32 23.34 -3.79 7.58
CA ALA A 32 22.71 -2.51 7.32
C ALA A 32 21.74 -2.58 6.12
N GLU A 33 22.16 -3.20 5.01
CA GLU A 33 21.30 -3.42 3.84
C GLU A 33 20.05 -4.22 4.21
N THR A 34 20.20 -5.31 4.97
CA THR A 34 19.08 -6.15 5.41
C THR A 34 18.07 -5.36 6.25
N ILE A 35 18.57 -4.54 7.19
CA ILE A 35 17.73 -3.70 8.05
C ILE A 35 17.00 -2.64 7.22
N VAL A 36 17.70 -1.97 6.29
CA VAL A 36 17.10 -0.95 5.42
C VAL A 36 15.99 -1.55 4.56
N HIS A 37 16.21 -2.73 3.98
CA HIS A 37 15.19 -3.42 3.19
C HIS A 37 13.98 -3.86 4.03
N ALA A 38 14.22 -4.37 5.24
CA ALA A 38 13.14 -4.73 6.16
C ALA A 38 12.32 -3.50 6.59
N TYR A 39 13.00 -2.38 6.85
CA TYR A 39 12.35 -1.13 7.22
C TYR A 39 11.53 -0.53 6.08
N ASP A 40 12.08 -0.45 4.86
CA ASP A 40 11.36 0.05 3.68
C ASP A 40 10.10 -0.79 3.40
N LYS A 41 10.22 -2.12 3.47
CA LYS A 41 9.07 -3.03 3.31
C LYS A 41 7.99 -2.76 4.36
N SER A 42 8.37 -2.55 5.61
CA SER A 42 7.43 -2.24 6.71
C SER A 42 6.73 -0.90 6.49
N GLN A 43 7.49 0.16 6.16
CA GLN A 43 6.95 1.49 5.90
C GLN A 43 5.95 1.48 4.74
N ARG A 44 6.28 0.77 3.65
CA ARG A 44 5.37 0.60 2.51
C ARG A 44 4.08 -0.13 2.88
N GLN A 45 4.16 -1.17 3.70
CA GLN A 45 2.97 -1.87 4.17
C GLN A 45 2.07 -0.96 5.02
N VAL A 46 2.66 -0.14 5.90
CA VAL A 46 1.92 0.85 6.68
C VAL A 46 1.28 1.91 5.77
N ALA A 47 2.02 2.41 4.77
CA ALA A 47 1.49 3.37 3.81
C ALA A 47 0.32 2.77 2.99
N LEU A 48 0.44 1.51 2.57
CA LEU A 48 -0.60 0.80 1.82
C LEU A 48 -1.88 0.62 2.66
N ARG A 49 -1.73 0.26 3.94
CA ARG A 49 -2.87 0.20 4.89
C ARG A 49 -3.52 1.57 5.11
N SER A 50 -2.72 2.61 5.30
CA SER A 50 -3.26 3.97 5.40
C SER A 50 -4.01 4.39 4.13
N ASN A 51 -3.51 4.00 2.96
CA ASN A 51 -4.20 4.25 1.69
C ASN A 51 -5.52 3.47 1.60
N LEU A 52 -5.55 2.20 2.01
CA LEU A 52 -6.78 1.42 2.11
C LEU A 52 -7.84 2.12 2.96
N ASP A 53 -7.47 2.62 4.14
CA ASP A 53 -8.40 3.33 5.02
C ASP A 53 -8.92 4.64 4.40
N ARG A 54 -8.06 5.36 3.68
CA ARG A 54 -8.46 6.58 2.94
C ARG A 54 -9.42 6.25 1.79
N VAL A 55 -9.14 5.20 1.03
CA VAL A 55 -9.98 4.75 -0.09
C VAL A 55 -11.32 4.25 0.43
N GLU A 56 -11.33 3.46 1.50
CA GLU A 56 -12.56 3.07 2.18
C GLU A 56 -13.41 4.29 2.53
N ALA A 57 -12.81 5.31 3.17
CA ALA A 57 -13.55 6.52 3.52
C ALA A 57 -14.12 7.24 2.30
N LYS A 58 -13.39 7.30 1.18
CA LYS A 58 -13.88 7.87 -0.09
C LYS A 58 -15.05 7.06 -0.66
N ILE A 59 -14.93 5.73 -0.70
CA ILE A 59 -15.99 4.83 -1.20
C ILE A 59 -17.24 4.94 -0.32
N LYS A 60 -17.07 4.92 1.01
CA LYS A 60 -18.17 5.12 1.96
C LYS A 60 -18.86 6.47 1.74
N ARG A 61 -18.11 7.57 1.60
CA ARG A 61 -18.69 8.89 1.31
C ARG A 61 -19.42 8.92 -0.03
N SER A 62 -18.85 8.30 -1.05
CA SER A 62 -19.44 8.18 -2.39
C SER A 62 -20.79 7.48 -2.36
N LEU A 63 -20.85 6.33 -1.68
CA LEU A 63 -22.05 5.48 -1.57
C LEU A 63 -23.10 6.03 -0.60
N ARG A 64 -22.71 6.78 0.43
CA ARG A 64 -23.63 7.45 1.36
C ARG A 64 -24.17 8.77 0.85
N GLY A 65 -23.35 9.53 0.11
CA GLY A 65 -23.67 10.90 -0.29
C GLY A 65 -24.72 11.00 -1.39
N ASN A 66 -24.95 9.91 -2.13
CA ASN A 66 -25.99 9.83 -3.15
C ASN A 66 -27.07 8.83 -2.69
N SER A 67 -28.31 9.11 -3.07
CA SER A 67 -29.53 8.33 -2.81
C SER A 67 -29.40 6.83 -3.17
N LYS A 68 -30.48 6.04 -3.02
CA LYS A 68 -30.52 4.60 -3.33
C LYS A 68 -29.70 4.25 -4.59
N TYR A 69 -28.69 3.41 -4.41
CA TYR A 69 -27.86 2.88 -5.49
C TYR A 69 -28.18 1.42 -5.76
N GLN A 70 -27.87 1.00 -6.98
CA GLN A 70 -27.95 -0.40 -7.40
C GLN A 70 -26.53 -0.89 -7.68
N ILE A 71 -26.15 -2.02 -7.08
CA ILE A 71 -24.88 -2.67 -7.37
C ILE A 71 -24.94 -3.21 -8.81
N THR A 72 -23.86 -3.06 -9.55
CA THR A 72 -23.78 -3.58 -10.93
C THR A 72 -23.80 -5.11 -10.93
N ALA A 73 -24.28 -5.73 -12.01
CA ALA A 73 -24.44 -7.20 -12.07
C ALA A 73 -23.11 -7.97 -11.93
N ASP A 74 -21.99 -7.34 -12.26
CA ASP A 74 -20.64 -7.87 -12.12
C ASP A 74 -20.02 -7.62 -10.73
N ASN A 75 -20.75 -6.98 -9.82
CA ASN A 75 -20.31 -6.55 -8.49
C ASN A 75 -19.12 -5.58 -8.49
N ARG A 76 -18.72 -5.00 -9.63
CA ARG A 76 -17.54 -4.12 -9.72
C ARG A 76 -17.84 -2.65 -9.49
N GLY A 77 -19.07 -2.33 -9.11
CA GLY A 77 -19.52 -0.97 -9.08
C GLY A 77 -20.93 -0.79 -8.56
N ALA A 78 -21.37 0.46 -8.64
CA ALA A 78 -22.72 0.86 -8.29
C ALA A 78 -23.21 1.96 -9.24
N ARG A 79 -24.51 2.01 -9.47
CA ARG A 79 -25.17 3.03 -10.28
C ARG A 79 -26.25 3.72 -9.46
N TRP A 80 -26.35 5.03 -9.63
CA TRP A 80 -27.36 5.86 -8.99
C TRP A 80 -28.45 6.27 -9.97
N ALA A 81 -29.61 6.63 -9.44
CA ALA A 81 -30.75 7.10 -10.24
C ALA A 81 -30.45 8.40 -11.03
N ASN A 82 -29.51 9.22 -10.54
CA ASN A 82 -29.04 10.44 -11.22
C ASN A 82 -28.09 10.15 -12.41
N GLY A 83 -27.86 8.87 -12.75
CA GLY A 83 -26.97 8.46 -13.83
C GLY A 83 -25.49 8.40 -13.47
N SER A 84 -25.10 8.83 -12.25
CA SER A 84 -23.74 8.64 -11.77
C SER A 84 -23.41 7.15 -11.65
N THR A 85 -22.14 6.81 -11.83
CA THR A 85 -21.62 5.44 -11.70
C THR A 85 -20.34 5.43 -10.89
N LEU A 86 -20.22 4.42 -10.03
CA LEU A 86 -18.99 3.99 -9.39
C LEU A 86 -18.56 2.75 -10.15
N GLU A 87 -17.38 2.76 -10.74
CA GLU A 87 -16.89 1.66 -11.56
C GLU A 87 -15.43 1.37 -11.21
N TRP A 88 -15.15 0.09 -10.96
CA TRP A 88 -13.78 -0.42 -10.97
C TRP A 88 -13.44 -0.98 -12.34
N LYS A 89 -12.46 -0.33 -12.98
CA LYS A 89 -11.98 -0.72 -14.30
C LYS A 89 -10.49 -0.39 -14.42
N ASP A 90 -9.75 -1.28 -15.07
CA ASP A 90 -8.31 -1.12 -15.35
C ASP A 90 -7.47 -0.78 -14.10
N GLY A 91 -7.81 -1.40 -12.97
CA GLY A 91 -7.11 -1.18 -11.70
C GLY A 91 -7.41 0.17 -11.02
N VAL A 92 -8.44 0.88 -11.45
CA VAL A 92 -8.82 2.19 -10.91
C VAL A 92 -10.30 2.17 -10.53
N ILE A 93 -10.63 2.70 -9.36
CA ILE A 93 -12.02 2.96 -8.95
C ILE A 93 -12.34 4.41 -9.25
N ARG A 94 -13.38 4.64 -10.05
CA ARG A 94 -13.83 5.98 -10.44
C ARG A 94 -15.29 6.19 -10.06
N GLN A 95 -15.63 7.42 -9.68
CA GLN A 95 -17.00 7.89 -9.60
C GLN A 95 -17.20 8.99 -10.65
N GLY A 96 -17.88 8.66 -11.74
CA GLY A 96 -17.90 9.53 -12.93
C GLY A 96 -16.48 9.83 -13.41
N GLN A 97 -16.07 11.09 -13.36
CA GLN A 97 -14.71 11.52 -13.74
C GLN A 97 -13.70 11.50 -12.57
N THR A 98 -14.17 11.37 -11.33
CA THR A 98 -13.31 11.45 -10.15
C THR A 98 -12.65 10.11 -9.86
N VAL A 99 -11.32 10.07 -9.82
CA VAL A 99 -10.56 8.89 -9.39
C VAL A 99 -10.58 8.81 -7.86
N LEU A 100 -11.15 7.74 -7.32
CA LEU A 100 -11.20 7.50 -5.88
C LEU A 100 -9.97 6.72 -5.40
N ALA A 101 -9.53 5.75 -6.21
CA ALA A 101 -8.38 4.90 -5.94
C ALA A 101 -7.73 4.40 -7.23
N ASP A 102 -6.42 4.20 -7.17
CA ASP A 102 -5.56 3.61 -8.19
C ASP A 102 -4.86 2.36 -7.64
N ASN A 103 -4.22 1.59 -8.51
CA ASN A 103 -3.53 0.34 -8.18
C ASN A 103 -4.42 -0.68 -7.42
N VAL A 104 -5.70 -0.72 -7.79
CA VAL A 104 -6.72 -1.60 -7.22
C VAL A 104 -6.58 -2.97 -7.87
N LYS A 105 -6.14 -3.97 -7.09
CA LYS A 105 -6.02 -5.35 -7.55
C LYS A 105 -7.39 -6.03 -7.69
N SER A 106 -8.27 -5.77 -6.74
CA SER A 106 -9.64 -6.29 -6.76
C SER A 106 -10.59 -5.35 -6.04
N PHE A 107 -11.80 -5.22 -6.57
CA PHE A 107 -12.89 -4.54 -5.90
C PHE A 107 -14.21 -5.27 -6.15
N SER A 108 -14.98 -5.49 -5.10
CA SER A 108 -16.32 -6.04 -5.21
C SER A 108 -17.27 -5.35 -4.24
N LEU A 109 -18.53 -5.23 -4.66
CA LEU A 109 -19.65 -4.78 -3.84
C LEU A 109 -20.71 -5.87 -3.83
N TYR A 110 -21.26 -6.17 -2.67
CA TYR A 110 -22.35 -7.13 -2.55
C TYR A 110 -23.25 -6.82 -1.36
N LYS A 111 -24.49 -7.32 -1.42
CA LYS A 111 -25.44 -7.25 -0.32
C LYS A 111 -25.54 -8.61 0.38
N ARG A 112 -25.51 -8.57 1.71
CA ARG A 112 -25.80 -9.72 2.58
C ARG A 112 -26.69 -9.23 3.71
N ASP A 113 -27.83 -9.87 3.91
CA ASP A 113 -28.79 -9.54 4.97
C ASP A 113 -29.24 -8.06 4.97
N GLY A 114 -29.39 -7.47 3.78
CA GLY A 114 -29.77 -6.07 3.60
C GLY A 114 -28.64 -5.06 3.84
N ILE A 115 -27.44 -5.51 4.21
CA ILE A 115 -26.26 -4.69 4.44
C ILE A 115 -25.34 -4.78 3.22
N THR A 116 -24.82 -3.63 2.78
CA THR A 116 -23.84 -3.59 1.69
C THR A 116 -22.42 -3.71 2.25
N PHE A 117 -21.64 -4.60 1.64
CA PHE A 117 -20.23 -4.81 1.93
C PHE A 117 -19.40 -4.48 0.68
N ALA A 118 -18.16 -4.08 0.93
CA ALA A 118 -17.15 -3.92 -0.09
C ALA A 118 -15.91 -4.73 0.28
N ASP A 119 -15.40 -5.51 -0.67
CA ASP A 119 -14.05 -6.06 -0.58
C ASP A 119 -13.14 -5.22 -1.47
N LEU A 120 -12.04 -4.73 -0.91
CA LEU A 120 -11.08 -3.89 -1.59
C LEU A 120 -9.68 -4.45 -1.40
N SER A 121 -8.92 -4.58 -2.49
CA SER A 121 -7.49 -4.85 -2.44
C SER A 121 -6.71 -3.82 -3.23
N LEU A 122 -5.70 -3.25 -2.59
CA LEU A 122 -4.73 -2.33 -3.21
C LEU A 122 -3.38 -3.05 -3.31
N GLN A 123 -2.66 -2.79 -4.40
CA GLN A 123 -1.34 -3.34 -4.64
C GLN A 123 -0.28 -2.23 -4.63
N ASP A 124 0.83 -2.47 -3.95
CA ASP A 124 2.03 -1.65 -4.08
C ASP A 124 2.61 -1.84 -5.49
N PRO A 125 2.78 -0.76 -6.29
CA PRO A 125 3.20 -0.86 -7.69
C PRO A 125 4.64 -1.36 -7.84
N VAL A 126 5.47 -1.28 -6.79
CA VAL A 126 6.89 -1.62 -6.83
C VAL A 126 7.14 -3.03 -6.28
N MET A 127 6.56 -3.37 -5.12
CA MET A 127 6.83 -4.65 -4.44
C MET A 127 5.82 -5.76 -4.78
N LYS A 128 4.78 -5.48 -5.58
CA LYS A 128 3.66 -6.39 -5.87
C LYS A 128 2.94 -6.91 -4.61
N LEU A 129 3.22 -6.34 -3.44
CA LEU A 129 2.54 -6.61 -2.18
C LEU A 129 1.10 -6.09 -2.29
N ALA A 130 0.13 -6.88 -1.87
CA ALA A 130 -1.26 -6.43 -1.83
C ALA A 130 -1.78 -6.51 -0.40
N GLU A 131 -2.48 -5.46 0.02
CA GLU A 131 -3.28 -5.47 1.22
C GLU A 131 -4.75 -5.52 0.81
N GLN A 132 -5.57 -6.15 1.64
CA GLN A 132 -6.99 -6.31 1.37
C GLN A 132 -7.79 -6.00 2.62
N LYS A 133 -8.99 -5.46 2.42
CA LYS A 133 -9.90 -5.10 3.48
C LYS A 133 -11.33 -5.31 3.02
N GLN A 134 -12.11 -5.97 3.85
CA GLN A 134 -13.56 -5.98 3.76
C GLN A 134 -14.12 -4.91 4.71
N PHE A 135 -15.06 -4.11 4.25
CA PHE A 135 -15.73 -3.14 5.10
C PHE A 135 -17.22 -3.04 4.78
N MET A 136 -17.99 -2.74 5.82
CA MET A 136 -19.42 -2.49 5.73
C MET A 136 -19.68 -1.04 5.31
N ILE A 137 -20.58 -0.85 4.36
CA ILE A 137 -21.11 0.46 4.00
C ILE A 137 -22.42 0.64 4.77
N GLU A 138 -22.35 1.35 5.90
CA GLU A 138 -23.59 1.77 6.58
C GLU A 138 -24.36 2.66 5.60
N GLU A 139 -25.53 2.21 5.16
CA GLU A 139 -26.43 3.02 4.34
C GLU A 139 -26.81 4.25 5.18
N ALA A 140 -26.63 5.45 4.61
CA ALA A 140 -27.04 6.68 5.27
C ALA A 140 -28.57 6.69 5.32
N GLY A 141 -29.12 6.17 6.42
CA GLY A 141 -30.52 6.22 6.82
C GLY A 141 -31.50 5.82 5.73
N TYR A 142 -31.89 4.55 5.64
CA TYR A 142 -33.29 4.12 5.47
C TYR A 142 -33.34 2.59 5.51
N ALA A 143 -33.32 2.04 6.73
CA ALA A 143 -34.18 0.90 7.02
C ALA A 143 -35.63 1.40 6.92
N SER A 144 -36.20 1.42 5.70
CA SER A 144 -37.65 1.48 5.53
C SER A 144 -38.06 0.22 4.79
N ARG A 145 -38.61 -0.72 5.56
CA ARG A 145 -39.62 -1.64 5.05
C ARG A 145 -40.71 -0.80 4.37
N ILE A 146 -41.08 -1.20 3.16
CA ILE A 146 -42.47 -1.10 2.71
C ILE A 146 -42.90 -2.55 2.52
#